data_AF-A0A8D0HQL7-F1
#
_entry.id   AF-A0A8D0HQL7-F1
#
_cell.length_a   1.000
_cell.length_b   1.000
_cell.length_c   1.000
_cell.angle_alpha   90.00
_cell.angle_beta   90.00
_cell.angle_gamma   90.00
#
_symmetry.space_group_name_H-M   'P 1'
#
loop_
_entity.id
_entity.type
_entity.pdbx_description
1 polymer ?
#
loop_
_entity_poly.entity_id
_entity_poly.type
_entity_poly.pdbx_seq_one_letter_code
_entity_poly.pdbx_strand_id
1 'polypeptide(L)'
;MSVAIPLPPGASGALSFCQRGWETVLAKVKRAVVFMDAACAETLHWGGGGAGRLLGAGALNIKEFSSFEAGGADQPKAVFVVSSLLKGRTVDIIRDIVSLSNFQYCVVVTAVSHAVHLLAHNVPGSSSSSSAEAEGAGSQAVFEQFEEKLCQWMGNMNYTAEVLHAPLFLAPVSSHLFVTPAFASLFPMTPQDLALLNQARPEKKKFGNLNDIDFSSLPPALQLQIRMLVSGLNSLLEYLNVREECFAIGALSRIIAGDLANYSQAKTRRKTAQKRASFIFIDRTLDLTGAVGHHGDNLGEKILSVLPRLPGHKNDVMVNMAELTALQTKDESCSIIAPGCLAQPNDPAAKALWESLLNLKHKEAVMEVRRHLVEAASRENLPIKMSMGRVSPEQLISYIQLFKNNFKALENHCGLLQLALATVQTLKHPQYAKWDNFLAFERLLLQVK
;
A
#
# COMPACT_ATOMS: atom_id res chain seq x y z
N MET A 1 6.29 19.46 -24.34
CA MET A 1 7.29 18.39 -24.09
C MET A 1 7.80 18.60 -22.67
N SER A 2 7.24 17.89 -21.69
CA SER A 2 7.78 17.89 -20.33
C SER A 2 8.99 16.97 -20.35
N VAL A 3 10.19 17.53 -20.17
CA VAL A 3 11.41 16.74 -20.00
C VAL A 3 11.24 16.04 -18.67
N ALA A 4 10.96 14.74 -18.70
CA ALA A 4 10.93 13.91 -17.51
C ALA A 4 12.30 14.02 -16.84
N ILE A 5 12.36 14.74 -15.72
CA ILE A 5 13.57 14.84 -14.91
C ILE A 5 13.93 13.40 -14.51
N PRO A 6 15.14 12.91 -14.80
CA PRO A 6 15.54 11.57 -14.41
C PRO A 6 15.41 11.44 -12.89
N LEU A 7 14.68 10.43 -12.43
CA LEU A 7 14.57 10.14 -11.01
C LEU A 7 15.98 9.89 -10.45
N PRO A 8 16.31 10.43 -9.26
CA PRO A 8 17.56 10.10 -8.61
C PRO A 8 17.67 8.58 -8.42
N PRO A 9 18.89 8.00 -8.44
CA PRO A 9 19.10 6.56 -8.50
C PRO A 9 18.40 5.73 -7.41
N GLY A 10 18.13 6.33 -6.24
CA GLY A 10 17.42 5.69 -5.13
C GLY A 10 15.91 5.54 -5.37
N ALA A 11 15.26 6.56 -5.95
CA ALA A 11 13.83 6.57 -6.21
C ALA A 11 13.44 5.60 -7.33
N SER A 12 14.21 5.58 -8.41
CA SER A 12 14.05 4.58 -9.48
C SER A 12 14.33 3.15 -8.98
N GLY A 13 15.29 2.99 -8.07
CA GLY A 13 15.57 1.71 -7.41
C GLY A 13 14.41 1.18 -6.58
N ALA A 14 13.77 2.02 -5.76
CA ALA A 14 12.63 1.62 -4.94
C ALA A 14 11.38 1.25 -5.76
N LEU A 15 11.12 1.97 -6.85
CA LEU A 15 10.06 1.58 -7.81
C LEU A 15 10.33 0.22 -8.44
N SER A 16 11.57 -0.01 -8.89
CA SER A 16 12.00 -1.27 -9.49
C SER A 16 11.94 -2.44 -8.50
N PHE A 17 12.20 -2.17 -7.21
CA PHE A 17 12.00 -3.14 -6.13
C PHE A 17 10.54 -3.57 -6.01
N CYS A 18 9.60 -2.62 -6.01
CA CYS A 18 8.17 -2.91 -5.95
C CYS A 18 7.71 -3.77 -7.14
N GLN A 19 8.17 -3.43 -8.36
CA GLN A 19 7.86 -4.17 -9.58
C GLN A 19 8.40 -5.60 -9.54
N ARG A 20 9.67 -5.78 -9.13
CA ARG A 20 10.28 -7.11 -9.00
C ARG A 20 9.53 -8.00 -7.99
N GLY A 21 9.06 -7.42 -6.88
CA GLY A 21 8.23 -8.16 -5.92
C GLY A 21 6.98 -8.77 -6.59
N TRP A 22 6.31 -7.98 -7.44
CA TRP A 22 5.13 -8.43 -8.17
C TRP A 22 5.43 -9.41 -9.31
N GLU A 23 6.63 -9.38 -9.91
CA GLU A 23 7.03 -10.38 -10.91
C GLU A 23 6.97 -11.82 -10.37
N THR A 24 7.31 -12.03 -9.09
CA THR A 24 7.18 -13.34 -8.42
C THR A 24 5.73 -13.83 -8.42
N VAL A 25 4.77 -12.94 -8.15
CA VAL A 25 3.34 -13.27 -8.17
C VAL A 25 2.89 -13.54 -9.61
N LEU A 26 3.21 -12.62 -10.54
CA LEU A 26 2.80 -12.70 -11.94
C LEU A 26 3.27 -14.00 -12.61
N ALA A 27 4.44 -14.53 -12.24
CA ALA A 27 4.94 -15.81 -12.73
C ALA A 27 4.06 -17.01 -12.33
N LYS A 28 3.23 -16.87 -11.28
CA LYS A 28 2.43 -17.96 -10.71
C LYS A 28 0.94 -17.88 -11.04
N VAL A 29 0.41 -16.75 -11.52
CA VAL A 29 -1.05 -16.57 -11.68
C VAL A 29 -1.68 -17.19 -12.93
N LYS A 30 -0.89 -17.69 -13.89
CA LYS A 30 -1.43 -18.30 -15.11
C LYS A 30 -2.42 -19.43 -14.77
N ARG A 31 -3.65 -19.30 -15.29
CA ARG A 31 -4.82 -20.16 -15.07
C ARG A 31 -5.26 -20.31 -13.61
N ALA A 32 -4.96 -19.32 -12.77
CA ALA A 32 -5.31 -19.36 -11.35
C ALA A 32 -6.43 -18.37 -11.00
N VAL A 33 -7.17 -18.69 -9.95
CA VAL A 33 -7.94 -17.71 -9.18
C VAL A 33 -7.02 -17.08 -8.15
N VAL A 34 -6.95 -15.76 -8.11
CA VAL A 34 -6.10 -15.03 -7.17
C VAL A 34 -6.93 -14.54 -6.00
N PHE A 35 -6.55 -14.88 -4.78
CA PHE A 35 -7.16 -14.36 -3.54
C PHE A 35 -6.17 -13.43 -2.86
N MET A 36 -6.58 -12.20 -2.54
CA MET A 36 -5.64 -11.19 -2.05
C MET A 36 -6.23 -10.34 -0.93
N ASP A 37 -5.41 -10.07 0.09
CA ASP A 37 -5.80 -9.16 1.15
C ASP A 37 -5.67 -7.69 0.75
N ALA A 38 -6.32 -6.82 1.51
CA ALA A 38 -6.41 -5.39 1.24
C ALA A 38 -5.04 -4.70 1.10
N ALA A 39 -4.06 -5.06 1.94
CA ALA A 39 -2.75 -4.43 1.92
C ALA A 39 -1.94 -4.82 0.68
N CYS A 40 -1.96 -6.09 0.28
CA CYS A 40 -1.38 -6.53 -0.99
C CYS A 40 -2.13 -5.96 -2.19
N ALA A 41 -3.47 -5.84 -2.13
CA ALA A 41 -4.24 -5.19 -3.18
C ALA A 41 -3.80 -3.74 -3.39
N GLU A 42 -3.57 -3.00 -2.31
CA GLU A 42 -3.10 -1.62 -2.38
C GLU A 42 -1.67 -1.50 -2.92
N THR A 43 -0.76 -2.43 -2.63
CA THR A 43 0.59 -2.42 -3.23
C THR A 43 0.57 -2.82 -4.70
N LEU A 44 -0.34 -3.70 -5.14
CA LEU A 44 -0.58 -3.98 -6.56
C LEU A 44 -1.12 -2.74 -7.27
N HIS A 45 -2.08 -2.07 -6.63
CA HIS A 45 -2.77 -0.89 -7.15
C HIS A 45 -1.81 0.26 -7.46
N TRP A 46 -0.90 0.59 -6.54
CA TRP A 46 0.07 1.67 -6.72
C TRP A 46 1.34 1.28 -7.49
N GLY A 47 1.86 0.06 -7.28
CA GLY A 47 3.20 -0.33 -7.74
C GLY A 47 3.26 -1.51 -8.70
N GLY A 48 2.31 -2.45 -8.59
CA GLY A 48 2.29 -3.69 -9.38
C GLY A 48 1.49 -3.61 -10.69
N GLY A 49 0.90 -2.45 -10.99
CA GLY A 49 0.13 -2.19 -12.21
C GLY A 49 -1.33 -2.64 -12.17
N GLY A 50 -1.89 -2.83 -10.96
CA GLY A 50 -3.30 -3.10 -10.74
C GLY A 50 -3.78 -4.50 -11.18
N ALA A 51 -5.07 -4.74 -11.01
CA ALA A 51 -5.72 -6.01 -11.36
C ALA A 51 -5.50 -6.41 -12.84
N GLY A 52 -5.45 -5.44 -13.76
CA GLY A 52 -5.21 -5.68 -15.18
C GLY A 52 -3.91 -6.43 -15.47
N ARG A 53 -2.86 -6.24 -14.66
CA ARG A 53 -1.59 -6.98 -14.81
C ARG A 53 -1.71 -8.44 -14.45
N LEU A 54 -2.48 -8.77 -13.40
CA LEU A 54 -2.74 -10.18 -13.03
C LEU A 54 -3.55 -10.88 -14.13
N LEU A 55 -4.60 -10.24 -14.64
CA LEU A 55 -5.42 -10.75 -15.73
C LEU A 55 -4.59 -10.93 -17.01
N GLY A 56 -3.76 -9.94 -17.36
CA GLY A 56 -2.83 -10.02 -18.49
C GLY A 56 -1.78 -11.12 -18.36
N ALA A 57 -1.39 -11.49 -17.14
CA ALA A 57 -0.53 -12.64 -16.86
C ALA A 57 -1.27 -13.99 -16.85
N GLY A 58 -2.58 -13.99 -17.10
CA GLY A 58 -3.40 -15.19 -17.27
C GLY A 58 -4.15 -15.62 -16.01
N ALA A 59 -4.31 -14.76 -15.00
CA ALA A 59 -5.27 -15.01 -13.92
C ALA A 59 -6.69 -15.13 -14.48
N LEU A 60 -7.46 -16.11 -13.99
CA LEU A 60 -8.85 -16.33 -14.40
C LEU A 60 -9.81 -15.40 -13.67
N ASN A 61 -9.52 -15.12 -12.41
CA ASN A 61 -10.33 -14.26 -11.56
C ASN A 61 -9.47 -13.71 -10.41
N ILE A 62 -9.92 -12.60 -9.80
CA ILE A 62 -9.30 -11.97 -8.63
C ILE A 62 -10.41 -11.77 -7.60
N LYS A 63 -10.21 -12.30 -6.40
CA LYS A 63 -11.21 -12.33 -5.33
C LYS A 63 -10.62 -11.76 -4.04
N GLU A 64 -11.52 -11.28 -3.19
CA GLU A 64 -11.15 -10.88 -1.83
C GLU A 64 -10.62 -12.10 -1.05
N PHE A 65 -9.62 -11.87 -0.21
CA PHE A 65 -9.16 -12.87 0.74
C PHE A 65 -10.13 -12.99 1.93
N SER A 66 -11.11 -13.88 1.79
CA SER A 66 -12.23 -14.04 2.73
C SER A 66 -12.69 -15.50 2.82
N SER A 67 -13.05 -15.99 4.02
CA SER A 67 -13.61 -17.34 4.22
C SER A 67 -14.94 -17.59 3.48
N PHE A 68 -15.58 -16.53 2.97
CA PHE A 68 -16.82 -16.62 2.20
C PHE A 68 -16.60 -16.78 0.68
N GLU A 69 -15.35 -16.80 0.24
CA GLU A 69 -14.98 -16.99 -1.15
C GLU A 69 -14.49 -18.43 -1.42
N ALA A 70 -14.62 -18.87 -2.67
CA ALA A 70 -14.15 -20.17 -3.13
C ALA A 70 -13.80 -20.14 -4.63
N GLY A 71 -13.03 -21.12 -5.10
CA GLY A 71 -12.81 -21.39 -6.51
C GLY A 71 -13.98 -22.15 -7.14
N GLY A 72 -14.19 -21.93 -8.44
CA GLY A 72 -15.14 -22.70 -9.25
C GLY A 72 -14.66 -24.12 -9.53
N ALA A 73 -15.57 -24.99 -9.98
CA ALA A 73 -15.27 -26.38 -10.26
C ALA A 73 -14.26 -26.59 -11.40
N ASP A 74 -14.17 -25.65 -12.33
CA ASP A 74 -13.26 -25.62 -13.48
C ASP A 74 -11.95 -24.85 -13.22
N GLN A 75 -11.72 -24.44 -11.97
CA GLN A 75 -10.59 -23.61 -11.54
C GLN A 75 -9.66 -24.42 -10.62
N PRO A 76 -8.82 -25.32 -11.14
CA PRO A 76 -8.02 -26.24 -10.32
C PRO A 76 -6.81 -25.56 -9.66
N LYS A 77 -6.60 -24.26 -9.86
CA LYS A 77 -5.42 -23.55 -9.35
C LYS A 77 -5.79 -22.27 -8.60
N ALA A 78 -5.18 -22.10 -7.43
CA ALA A 78 -5.30 -20.89 -6.64
C ALA A 78 -3.93 -20.24 -6.40
N VAL A 79 -3.92 -18.90 -6.35
CA VAL A 79 -2.78 -18.12 -5.84
C VAL A 79 -3.30 -17.22 -4.72
N PHE A 80 -2.79 -17.41 -3.51
CA PHE A 80 -3.06 -16.54 -2.37
C PHE A 80 -1.93 -15.51 -2.26
N VAL A 81 -2.27 -14.23 -2.12
CA VAL A 81 -1.29 -13.16 -1.93
C VAL A 81 -1.63 -12.41 -0.64
N VAL A 82 -0.80 -12.60 0.39
CA VAL A 82 -1.12 -12.14 1.75
C VAL A 82 0.01 -11.33 2.37
N SER A 83 -0.34 -10.24 3.05
CA SER A 83 0.57 -9.36 3.76
C SER A 83 0.83 -9.78 5.22
N SER A 84 0.14 -10.82 5.68
CA SER A 84 0.15 -11.30 7.06
C SER A 84 0.89 -12.63 7.20
N LEU A 85 1.19 -12.99 8.44
CA LEU A 85 1.79 -14.30 8.76
C LEU A 85 0.85 -15.43 8.38
N LEU A 86 1.42 -16.54 7.95
CA LEU A 86 0.72 -17.82 7.78
C LEU A 86 0.45 -18.47 9.15
N LYS A 87 -0.22 -17.74 10.04
CA LYS A 87 -0.64 -18.15 11.39
C LYS A 87 -2.00 -17.53 11.74
N GLY A 88 -2.77 -18.22 12.58
CA GLY A 88 -4.07 -17.73 13.05
C GLY A 88 -5.06 -17.51 11.92
N ARG A 89 -5.76 -16.37 11.92
CA ARG A 89 -6.86 -16.07 10.99
C ARG A 89 -6.49 -16.24 9.51
N THR A 90 -5.28 -15.90 9.11
CA THR A 90 -4.83 -16.06 7.71
C THR A 90 -4.85 -17.53 7.29
N VAL A 91 -4.46 -18.44 8.19
CA VAL A 91 -4.50 -19.88 7.94
C VAL A 91 -5.92 -20.39 7.89
N ASP A 92 -6.79 -19.91 8.79
CA ASP A 92 -8.20 -20.28 8.80
C ASP A 92 -8.88 -19.88 7.48
N ILE A 93 -8.66 -18.66 6.99
CA ILE A 93 -9.22 -18.19 5.71
C ILE A 93 -8.70 -19.05 4.55
N ILE A 94 -7.40 -19.32 4.47
CA ILE A 94 -6.84 -20.18 3.40
C ILE A 94 -7.46 -21.57 3.46
N ARG A 95 -7.54 -22.18 4.66
CA ARG A 95 -8.15 -23.50 4.83
C ARG A 95 -9.61 -23.50 4.36
N ASP A 96 -10.39 -22.51 4.77
CA ASP A 96 -11.81 -22.42 4.42
C ASP A 96 -11.99 -22.31 2.90
N ILE A 97 -11.25 -21.39 2.24
CA ILE A 97 -11.28 -21.23 0.78
C ILE A 97 -10.88 -22.54 0.08
N VAL A 98 -9.77 -23.17 0.50
CA VAL A 98 -9.27 -24.42 -0.12
C VAL A 98 -10.27 -25.56 0.07
N SER A 99 -10.83 -25.73 1.26
CA SER A 99 -11.75 -26.82 1.59
C SER A 99 -13.10 -26.69 0.87
N LEU A 100 -13.49 -25.47 0.46
CA LEU A 100 -14.70 -25.19 -0.31
C LEU A 100 -14.47 -25.23 -1.83
N SER A 101 -13.25 -25.53 -2.28
CA SER A 101 -12.84 -25.44 -3.68
C SER A 101 -12.35 -26.78 -4.22
N ASN A 102 -12.21 -26.88 -5.55
CA ASN A 102 -11.65 -28.06 -6.24
C ASN A 102 -10.20 -27.84 -6.70
N PHE A 103 -9.38 -27.20 -5.85
CA PHE A 103 -7.99 -26.92 -6.19
C PHE A 103 -7.14 -28.20 -6.18
N GLN A 104 -6.24 -28.29 -7.14
CA GLN A 104 -5.20 -29.31 -7.29
C GLN A 104 -3.80 -28.68 -7.26
N TYR A 105 -3.73 -27.36 -7.30
CA TYR A 105 -2.50 -26.58 -7.22
C TYR A 105 -2.73 -25.27 -6.47
N CYS A 106 -2.16 -25.16 -5.27
CA CYS A 106 -2.21 -23.93 -4.48
C CYS A 106 -0.83 -23.30 -4.37
N VAL A 107 -0.74 -22.00 -4.65
CA VAL A 107 0.46 -21.20 -4.39
C VAL A 107 0.11 -20.15 -3.35
N VAL A 108 0.93 -19.99 -2.31
CA VAL A 108 0.81 -18.91 -1.34
C VAL A 108 2.03 -18.02 -1.44
N VAL A 109 1.82 -16.77 -1.84
CA VAL A 109 2.85 -15.72 -1.82
C VAL A 109 2.61 -14.84 -0.60
N THR A 110 3.51 -14.88 0.37
CA THR A 110 3.45 -14.05 1.58
C THR A 110 4.43 -12.88 1.50
N ALA A 111 3.99 -11.70 1.98
CA ALA A 111 4.85 -10.54 2.17
C ALA A 111 5.77 -10.65 3.39
N VAL A 112 5.59 -11.69 4.21
CA VAL A 112 6.35 -11.88 5.45
C VAL A 112 7.46 -12.89 5.24
N SER A 113 8.69 -12.52 5.58
CA SER A 113 9.85 -13.37 5.35
C SER A 113 9.82 -14.67 6.16
N HIS A 114 10.54 -15.68 5.68
CA HIS A 114 10.67 -16.97 6.36
C HIS A 114 11.23 -16.82 7.79
N ALA A 115 12.18 -15.91 8.01
CA ALA A 115 12.73 -15.71 9.36
C ALA A 115 11.73 -15.10 10.34
N VAL A 116 10.85 -14.20 9.88
CA VAL A 116 9.80 -13.67 10.74
C VAL A 116 8.76 -14.74 11.07
N HIS A 117 8.45 -15.64 10.13
CA HIS A 117 7.64 -16.82 10.42
C HIS A 117 8.28 -17.73 11.48
N LEU A 118 9.56 -18.10 11.32
CA LEU A 118 10.28 -18.90 12.31
C LEU A 118 10.23 -18.28 13.71
N LEU A 119 10.46 -16.96 13.81
CA LEU A 119 10.35 -16.25 15.08
C LEU A 119 8.94 -16.35 15.67
N ALA A 120 7.90 -16.17 14.86
CA ALA A 120 6.50 -16.22 15.31
C ALA A 120 6.05 -17.63 15.77
N HIS A 121 6.69 -18.69 15.27
CA HIS A 121 6.44 -20.07 15.68
C HIS A 121 7.21 -20.47 16.95
N ASN A 122 8.37 -19.85 17.19
CA ASN A 122 9.26 -20.15 18.31
C ASN A 122 9.09 -19.22 19.54
N VAL A 123 8.10 -18.30 19.55
CA VAL A 123 7.82 -17.45 20.72
C VAL A 123 7.38 -18.32 21.91
N PRO A 124 8.00 -18.22 23.10
CA PRO A 124 7.61 -19.00 24.28
C PRO A 124 6.14 -18.73 24.63
N GLY A 125 5.30 -19.76 24.51
CA GLY A 125 3.84 -19.65 24.67
C GLY A 125 3.03 -20.38 23.59
N SER A 126 3.64 -20.76 22.47
CA SER A 126 3.15 -21.89 21.65
C SER A 126 3.51 -23.19 22.38
N SER A 127 2.52 -24.04 22.64
CA SER A 127 2.62 -25.27 23.44
C SER A 127 3.39 -26.41 22.76
N SER A 128 4.44 -26.12 22.01
CA SER A 128 5.37 -27.12 21.49
C SER A 128 6.74 -26.89 22.10
N SER A 129 6.95 -27.57 23.23
CA SER A 129 8.22 -27.72 23.92
C SER A 129 9.28 -28.36 23.02
N SER A 130 10.30 -27.61 22.64
CA SER A 130 11.67 -28.13 22.49
C SER A 130 12.62 -26.98 22.20
N SER A 131 13.15 -26.40 23.27
CA SER A 131 14.37 -25.60 23.24
C SER A 131 15.55 -26.48 22.85
N ALA A 132 16.34 -26.01 21.89
CA ALA A 132 17.77 -26.29 21.75
C ALA A 132 18.16 -27.77 21.55
N GLU A 133 17.74 -28.41 20.45
CA GLU A 133 18.39 -29.61 19.88
C GLU A 133 17.87 -29.88 18.45
N ALA A 134 18.19 -29.03 17.47
CA ALA A 134 17.83 -29.30 16.07
C ALA A 134 18.72 -28.56 15.06
N GLU A 135 20.04 -28.70 15.16
CA GLU A 135 20.96 -28.23 14.09
C GLU A 135 21.13 -29.25 12.95
N GLY A 136 20.33 -30.33 12.86
CA GLY A 136 20.62 -31.42 11.91
C GLY A 136 19.47 -32.09 11.14
N ALA A 137 18.22 -32.12 11.65
CA ALA A 137 17.16 -32.92 10.97
C ALA A 137 15.70 -32.56 11.34
N GLY A 138 15.45 -31.55 12.18
CA GLY A 138 14.12 -31.30 12.81
C GLY A 138 13.39 -30.02 12.39
N SER A 139 13.95 -29.23 11.46
CA SER A 139 13.31 -28.00 10.96
C SER A 139 12.88 -28.19 9.52
N GLN A 140 11.84 -28.96 9.27
CA GLN A 140 11.13 -28.80 8.00
C GLN A 140 10.73 -27.32 7.93
N ALA A 141 11.13 -26.62 6.86
CA ALA A 141 10.99 -25.16 6.79
C ALA A 141 9.51 -24.79 7.01
N VAL A 142 9.22 -23.67 7.69
CA VAL A 142 7.82 -23.32 8.03
C VAL A 142 6.92 -23.28 6.79
N PHE A 143 7.51 -22.97 5.64
CA PHE A 143 6.86 -22.98 4.34
C PHE A 143 6.55 -24.41 3.86
N GLU A 144 7.50 -25.34 3.94
CA GLU A 144 7.27 -26.76 3.60
C GLU A 144 6.16 -27.38 4.46
N GLN A 145 6.13 -27.08 5.77
CA GLN A 145 5.04 -27.55 6.65
C GLN A 145 3.68 -26.96 6.24
N PHE A 146 3.67 -25.75 5.69
CA PHE A 146 2.44 -25.13 5.21
C PHE A 146 2.02 -25.69 3.84
N GLU A 147 2.97 -26.06 2.98
CA GLU A 147 2.73 -26.78 1.74
C GLU A 147 2.06 -28.13 2.00
N GLU A 148 2.55 -28.89 2.98
CA GLU A 148 1.91 -30.15 3.38
C GLU A 148 0.48 -29.95 3.86
N LYS A 149 0.22 -28.92 4.66
CA LYS A 149 -1.14 -28.57 5.11
C LYS A 149 -2.06 -28.21 3.94
N LEU A 150 -1.55 -27.47 2.95
CA LEU A 150 -2.31 -27.16 1.74
C LEU A 150 -2.70 -28.44 0.99
N CYS A 151 -1.77 -29.38 0.81
CA CYS A 151 -2.07 -30.66 0.18
C CYS A 151 -3.09 -31.50 0.97
N GLN A 152 -3.01 -31.47 2.31
CA GLN A 152 -4.00 -32.08 3.18
C GLN A 152 -5.39 -31.45 3.01
N TRP A 153 -5.50 -30.12 2.98
CA TRP A 153 -6.78 -29.43 2.81
C TRP A 153 -7.38 -29.61 1.42
N MET A 154 -6.55 -29.73 0.37
CA MET A 154 -7.02 -30.11 -0.97
C MET A 154 -7.43 -31.60 -1.04
N GLY A 155 -7.19 -32.40 0.01
CA GLY A 155 -7.62 -33.78 0.11
C GLY A 155 -6.76 -34.81 -0.63
N ASN A 156 -5.61 -34.41 -1.18
CA ASN A 156 -4.71 -35.32 -1.90
C ASN A 156 -3.25 -34.86 -1.80
N MET A 157 -2.41 -35.71 -1.21
CA MET A 157 -0.97 -35.43 -1.04
C MET A 157 -0.18 -35.43 -2.35
N ASN A 158 -0.75 -35.91 -3.46
CA ASN A 158 -0.14 -35.85 -4.79
C ASN A 158 -0.40 -34.51 -5.52
N TYR A 159 -1.20 -33.63 -4.94
CA TYR A 159 -1.40 -32.28 -5.47
C TYR A 159 -0.20 -31.38 -5.19
N THR A 160 -0.14 -30.24 -5.88
CA THR A 160 0.99 -29.32 -5.78
C THR A 160 0.67 -28.18 -4.81
N ALA A 161 1.55 -27.94 -3.85
CA ALA A 161 1.54 -26.74 -3.04
C ALA A 161 2.90 -26.04 -3.11
N GLU A 162 2.89 -24.71 -3.12
CA GLU A 162 4.11 -23.89 -3.03
C GLU A 162 3.87 -22.71 -2.09
N VAL A 163 4.85 -22.40 -1.25
CA VAL A 163 4.85 -21.21 -0.40
C VAL A 163 6.09 -20.37 -0.67
N LEU A 164 5.86 -19.14 -1.12
CA LEU A 164 6.89 -18.23 -1.59
C LEU A 164 6.86 -16.93 -0.79
N HIS A 165 8.03 -16.33 -0.59
CA HIS A 165 8.15 -14.99 -0.04
C HIS A 165 8.42 -13.98 -1.17
N ALA A 166 7.63 -12.91 -1.20
CA ALA A 166 7.88 -11.73 -2.02
C ALA A 166 7.66 -10.47 -1.18
N PRO A 167 8.59 -9.51 -1.07
CA PRO A 167 8.47 -8.40 -0.13
C PRO A 167 7.50 -7.30 -0.60
N LEU A 168 6.21 -7.61 -0.61
CA LEU A 168 5.10 -6.78 -1.12
C LEU A 168 4.60 -5.74 -0.09
N PHE A 169 5.50 -5.02 0.57
CA PHE A 169 5.15 -4.11 1.67
C PHE A 169 5.10 -2.63 1.31
N LEU A 170 5.67 -2.23 0.16
CA LEU A 170 5.76 -0.84 -0.29
C LEU A 170 4.77 -0.54 -1.42
N ALA A 171 4.10 0.59 -1.31
CA ALA A 171 3.27 1.18 -2.36
C ALA A 171 3.86 2.55 -2.76
N PRO A 172 4.28 2.75 -4.03
CA PRO A 172 4.77 4.04 -4.50
C PRO A 172 3.62 4.98 -4.88
N VAL A 173 3.29 5.92 -3.99
CA VAL A 173 2.24 6.93 -4.24
C VAL A 173 2.76 8.06 -5.13
N SER A 174 4.06 8.34 -5.07
CA SER A 174 4.75 9.22 -6.02
C SER A 174 6.18 8.74 -6.25
N SER A 175 6.90 9.47 -7.09
CA SER A 175 8.35 9.37 -7.33
C SER A 175 9.19 9.30 -6.04
N HIS A 176 8.79 10.01 -5.00
CA HIS A 176 9.55 10.17 -3.76
C HIS A 176 8.76 9.81 -2.50
N LEU A 177 7.49 9.46 -2.64
CA LEU A 177 6.62 9.10 -1.53
C LEU A 177 6.21 7.63 -1.65
N PHE A 178 6.60 6.86 -0.64
CA PHE A 178 6.25 5.46 -0.52
C PHE A 178 5.51 5.26 0.80
N VAL A 179 4.43 4.49 0.74
CA VAL A 179 3.63 4.12 1.91
C VAL A 179 3.74 2.62 2.15
N THR A 180 3.37 2.18 3.35
CA THR A 180 3.42 0.76 3.71
C THR A 180 2.05 0.27 4.19
N PRO A 181 1.14 -0.12 3.28
CA PRO A 181 -0.27 -0.37 3.61
C PRO A 181 -0.49 -1.37 4.75
N ALA A 182 0.32 -2.43 4.81
CA ALA A 182 0.25 -3.45 5.86
C ALA A 182 0.57 -2.92 7.27
N PHE A 183 1.23 -1.76 7.37
CA PHE A 183 1.62 -1.12 8.62
C PHE A 183 0.89 0.21 8.86
N ALA A 184 -0.23 0.46 8.17
CA ALA A 184 -1.00 1.70 8.31
C ALA A 184 -1.51 1.97 9.75
N SER A 185 -1.58 0.94 10.60
CA SER A 185 -1.95 1.06 12.02
C SER A 185 -0.75 1.14 12.97
N LEU A 186 0.49 1.05 12.48
CA LEU A 186 1.69 1.17 13.31
C LEU A 186 1.87 2.64 13.71
N PHE A 187 1.65 2.93 14.99
CA PHE A 187 1.70 4.29 15.53
C PHE A 187 2.63 4.36 16.75
N PRO A 188 3.37 5.47 16.97
CA PRO A 188 4.22 5.61 18.14
C PRO A 188 3.44 5.50 19.45
N MET A 189 4.07 4.89 20.46
CA MET A 189 3.48 4.76 21.80
C MET A 189 3.21 6.13 22.42
N THR A 190 2.12 6.21 23.16
CA THR A 190 1.67 7.38 23.92
C THR A 190 1.92 7.18 25.42
N PRO A 191 1.81 8.23 26.26
CA PRO A 191 1.86 8.07 27.71
C PRO A 191 0.83 7.08 28.27
N GLN A 192 -0.31 6.89 27.60
CA GLN A 192 -1.30 5.89 27.99
C GLN A 192 -0.78 4.47 27.79
N ASP A 193 -0.05 4.19 26.71
CA ASP A 193 0.54 2.89 26.46
C ASP A 193 1.61 2.54 27.51
N LEU A 194 2.39 3.54 27.95
CA LEU A 194 3.32 3.41 29.08
C LEU A 194 2.59 3.00 30.36
N ALA A 195 1.47 3.65 30.67
CA ALA A 195 0.67 3.31 31.85
C ALA A 195 0.17 1.85 31.78
N LEU A 196 -0.36 1.43 30.62
CA LEU A 196 -0.80 0.05 30.39
C LEU A 196 0.34 -0.97 30.55
N LEU A 197 1.52 -0.70 29.98
CA LEU A 197 2.69 -1.56 30.12
C LEU A 197 3.16 -1.69 31.58
N ASN A 198 3.04 -0.62 32.36
CA ASN A 198 3.43 -0.60 33.76
C ASN A 198 2.41 -1.29 34.68
N GLN A 199 1.15 -1.48 34.28
CA GLN A 199 0.15 -2.17 35.11
C GLN A 199 0.54 -3.62 35.39
N ALA A 200 1.15 -4.31 34.42
CA ALA A 200 1.59 -5.69 34.55
C ALA A 200 2.96 -5.83 35.25
N ARG A 201 3.59 -4.72 35.68
CA ARG A 201 4.97 -4.70 36.18
C ARG A 201 5.03 -4.42 37.68
N PRO A 202 5.90 -5.12 38.44
CA PRO A 202 6.21 -4.75 39.82
C PRO A 202 6.74 -3.31 39.89
N GLU A 203 6.41 -2.57 40.95
CA GLU A 203 6.80 -1.14 41.13
C GLU A 203 8.26 -0.85 40.78
N LYS A 204 9.20 -1.68 41.27
CA LYS A 204 10.65 -1.51 41.04
C LYS A 204 11.10 -1.72 39.58
N LYS A 205 10.24 -2.27 38.72
CA LYS A 205 10.53 -2.59 37.29
C LYS A 205 9.68 -1.76 36.33
N LYS A 206 8.93 -0.78 36.83
CA LYS A 206 8.16 0.15 36.01
C LYS A 206 9.11 1.08 35.25
N PHE A 207 8.73 1.41 34.03
CA PHE A 207 9.41 2.41 33.22
C PHE A 207 9.04 3.81 33.68
N GLY A 208 10.03 4.71 33.76
CA GLY A 208 9.81 6.10 34.14
C GLY A 208 9.28 6.94 32.99
N ASN A 209 9.71 6.63 31.77
CA ASN A 209 9.26 7.33 30.55
C ASN A 209 9.31 6.40 29.32
N LEU A 210 8.75 6.86 28.20
CA LEU A 210 8.70 6.09 26.94
C LEU A 210 10.08 5.73 26.39
N ASN A 211 11.12 6.51 26.68
CA ASN A 211 12.46 6.23 26.18
C ASN A 211 13.13 5.07 26.92
N ASP A 212 12.65 4.68 28.10
CA ASP A 212 13.18 3.56 28.88
C ASP A 212 12.71 2.21 28.34
N ILE A 213 11.72 2.20 27.44
CA ILE A 213 11.14 0.99 26.86
C ILE A 213 12.10 0.42 25.81
N ASP A 214 12.43 -0.86 25.96
CA ASP A 214 13.20 -1.63 24.98
C ASP A 214 12.29 -2.54 24.12
N PHE A 215 12.86 -3.10 23.05
CA PHE A 215 12.15 -4.00 22.13
C PHE A 215 11.52 -5.20 22.87
N SER A 216 12.27 -5.81 23.79
CA SER A 216 11.85 -7.02 24.51
C SER A 216 10.64 -6.81 25.43
N SER A 217 10.43 -5.55 25.82
CA SER A 217 9.38 -5.11 26.71
C SER A 217 8.08 -4.75 26.02
N LEU A 218 8.06 -4.70 24.68
CA LEU A 218 6.87 -4.42 23.90
C LEU A 218 5.90 -5.61 23.90
N PRO A 219 4.59 -5.38 23.68
CA PRO A 219 3.65 -6.47 23.47
C PRO A 219 4.08 -7.36 22.28
N PRO A 220 3.89 -8.70 22.34
CA PRO A 220 4.35 -9.61 21.28
C PRO A 220 3.82 -9.25 19.89
N ALA A 221 2.57 -8.78 19.79
CA ALA A 221 1.99 -8.34 18.53
C ALA A 221 2.74 -7.14 17.91
N LEU A 222 3.15 -6.17 18.74
CA LEU A 222 3.91 -5.01 18.29
C LEU A 222 5.35 -5.38 17.92
N GLN A 223 6.00 -6.24 18.71
CA GLN A 223 7.32 -6.79 18.36
C GLN A 223 7.28 -7.42 16.97
N LEU A 224 6.24 -8.18 16.67
CA LEU A 224 6.08 -8.88 15.40
C LEU A 224 5.83 -7.92 14.23
N GLN A 225 4.99 -6.90 14.41
CA GLN A 225 4.80 -5.85 13.40
C GLN A 225 6.11 -5.12 13.09
N ILE A 226 6.90 -4.77 14.11
CA ILE A 226 8.22 -4.14 13.92
C ILE A 226 9.15 -5.08 13.15
N ARG A 227 9.19 -6.38 13.49
CA ARG A 227 10.01 -7.39 12.78
C ARG A 227 9.63 -7.55 11.32
N MET A 228 8.33 -7.55 11.02
CA MET A 228 7.83 -7.58 9.64
C MET A 228 8.30 -6.34 8.86
N LEU A 229 8.17 -5.14 9.44
CA LEU A 229 8.63 -3.89 8.81
C LEU A 229 10.15 -3.89 8.61
N VAL A 230 10.91 -4.24 9.64
CA VAL A 230 12.39 -4.34 9.59
C VAL A 230 12.84 -5.33 8.52
N SER A 231 12.17 -6.48 8.41
CA SER A 231 12.44 -7.45 7.36
C SER A 231 12.17 -6.88 5.96
N GLY A 232 11.08 -6.14 5.77
CA GLY A 232 10.78 -5.47 4.51
C GLY A 232 11.83 -4.41 4.14
N LEU A 233 12.19 -3.54 5.10
CA LEU A 233 13.25 -2.55 4.94
C LEU A 233 14.59 -3.21 4.60
N ASN A 234 14.91 -4.33 5.25
CA ASN A 234 16.09 -5.12 4.92
C ASN A 234 16.07 -5.61 3.47
N SER A 235 14.96 -6.17 2.99
CA SER A 235 14.84 -6.59 1.59
C SER A 235 15.01 -5.44 0.59
N LEU A 236 14.48 -4.25 0.90
CA LEU A 236 14.69 -3.05 0.08
C LEU A 236 16.18 -2.66 0.04
N LEU A 237 16.83 -2.56 1.20
CA LEU A 237 18.23 -2.16 1.29
C LEU A 237 19.18 -3.17 0.61
N GLU A 238 18.85 -4.45 0.67
CA GLU A 238 19.55 -5.52 -0.05
C GLU A 238 19.42 -5.35 -1.56
N TYR A 239 18.19 -5.13 -2.06
CA TYR A 239 17.96 -4.86 -3.47
C TYR A 239 18.75 -3.64 -3.97
N LEU A 240 18.77 -2.57 -3.18
CA LEU A 240 19.48 -1.33 -3.54
C LEU A 240 21.01 -1.46 -3.41
N ASN A 241 21.52 -2.54 -2.83
CA ASN A 241 22.92 -2.77 -2.49
C ASN A 241 23.50 -1.65 -1.60
N VAL A 242 22.76 -1.31 -0.54
CA VAL A 242 23.06 -0.18 0.36
C VAL A 242 23.34 -0.67 1.78
N ARG A 243 24.40 -0.12 2.38
CA ARG A 243 24.63 -0.12 3.82
C ARG A 243 23.96 1.09 4.45
N GLU A 244 23.01 0.83 5.33
CA GLU A 244 22.29 1.85 6.08
C GLU A 244 23.09 2.37 7.29
N GLU A 245 22.89 3.65 7.59
CA GLU A 245 23.23 4.30 8.85
C GLU A 245 21.95 4.84 9.47
N CYS A 246 21.54 4.31 10.63
CA CYS A 246 20.24 4.60 11.21
C CYS A 246 20.32 5.78 12.19
N PHE A 247 19.43 6.75 11.99
CA PHE A 247 19.17 7.86 12.91
C PHE A 247 17.71 7.79 13.36
N ALA A 248 17.42 8.11 14.62
CA ALA A 248 16.07 8.01 15.15
C ALA A 248 15.73 9.17 16.08
N ILE A 249 14.52 9.69 15.95
CA ILE A 249 13.94 10.68 16.85
C ILE A 249 12.56 10.19 17.28
N GLY A 250 12.41 9.95 18.58
CA GLY A 250 11.22 9.31 19.17
C GLY A 250 11.48 7.91 19.71
N ALA A 251 10.60 7.44 20.60
CA ALA A 251 10.75 6.18 21.31
C ALA A 251 10.57 4.97 20.40
N LEU A 252 9.49 4.94 19.60
CA LEU A 252 9.23 3.81 18.69
C LEU A 252 10.28 3.77 17.58
N SER A 253 10.61 4.94 17.01
CA SER A 253 11.65 5.11 16.00
C SER A 253 13.00 4.56 16.47
N ARG A 254 13.40 4.80 17.73
CA ARG A 254 14.66 4.26 18.27
C ARG A 254 14.63 2.74 18.35
N ILE A 255 13.50 2.16 18.74
CA ILE A 255 13.31 0.71 18.79
C ILE A 255 13.41 0.11 17.39
N ILE A 256 12.70 0.67 16.40
CA ILE A 256 12.75 0.19 15.01
C ILE A 256 14.15 0.32 14.42
N ALA A 257 14.80 1.48 14.61
CA ALA A 257 16.16 1.73 14.14
C ALA A 257 17.18 0.78 14.78
N GLY A 258 17.07 0.56 16.09
CA GLY A 258 17.91 -0.37 16.83
C GLY A 258 17.69 -1.83 16.39
N ASP A 259 16.44 -2.21 16.14
CA ASP A 259 16.13 -3.55 15.65
C ASP A 259 16.66 -3.78 14.23
N LEU A 260 16.49 -2.80 13.33
CA LEU A 260 17.09 -2.83 12.00
C LEU A 260 18.61 -2.94 12.11
N ALA A 261 19.28 -2.07 12.88
CA ALA A 261 20.74 -2.07 13.04
C ALA A 261 21.29 -3.42 13.57
N ASN A 262 20.52 -4.12 14.40
CA ASN A 262 20.89 -5.43 14.95
C ASN A 262 20.32 -6.63 14.16
N TYR A 263 19.61 -6.38 13.05
CA TYR A 263 18.98 -7.43 12.26
C TYR A 263 20.01 -8.41 11.71
N SER A 264 19.88 -9.69 12.08
CA SER A 264 20.90 -10.72 11.85
C SER A 264 21.11 -11.00 10.36
N GLN A 265 20.05 -10.98 9.56
CA GLN A 265 20.12 -11.25 8.11
C GLN A 265 20.83 -10.14 7.33
N ALA A 266 20.94 -8.93 7.89
CA ALA A 266 21.60 -7.81 7.24
C ALA A 266 23.13 -7.84 7.36
N LYS A 267 23.70 -8.73 8.19
CA LYS A 267 25.15 -8.76 8.50
C LYS A 267 26.02 -8.86 7.25
N THR A 268 25.67 -9.74 6.31
CA THR A 268 26.43 -9.94 5.07
C THR A 268 26.36 -8.69 4.20
N ARG A 269 25.15 -8.17 3.93
CA ARG A 269 24.96 -6.94 3.15
C ARG A 269 25.77 -5.78 3.71
N ARG A 270 25.76 -5.54 5.03
CA ARG A 270 26.50 -4.41 5.63
C ARG A 270 28.01 -4.49 5.43
N LYS A 271 28.57 -5.70 5.23
CA LYS A 271 29.99 -5.90 4.94
C LYS A 271 30.32 -5.70 3.47
N THR A 272 29.42 -6.09 2.57
CA THR A 272 29.70 -6.17 1.12
C THR A 272 29.10 -5.03 0.31
N ALA A 273 28.12 -4.29 0.85
CA ALA A 273 27.43 -3.24 0.14
C ALA A 273 28.36 -2.12 -0.30
N GLN A 274 28.23 -1.72 -1.57
CA GLN A 274 29.09 -0.71 -2.19
C GLN A 274 28.60 0.72 -1.92
N LYS A 275 27.29 0.88 -1.66
CA LYS A 275 26.66 2.18 -1.44
C LYS A 275 26.34 2.37 0.03
N ARG A 276 26.24 3.63 0.47
CA ARG A 276 25.79 4.00 1.81
C ARG A 276 24.56 4.90 1.74
N ALA A 277 23.68 4.81 2.72
CA ALA A 277 22.56 5.74 2.87
C ALA A 277 22.25 5.98 4.35
N SER A 278 21.88 7.21 4.67
CA SER A 278 21.31 7.54 5.97
C SER A 278 19.81 7.22 5.98
N PHE A 279 19.35 6.57 7.03
CA PHE A 279 17.95 6.21 7.23
C PHE A 279 17.46 6.89 8.51
N ILE A 280 16.52 7.82 8.38
CA ILE A 280 16.03 8.63 9.49
C ILE A 280 14.62 8.18 9.87
N PHE A 281 14.46 7.71 11.10
CA PHE A 281 13.18 7.31 11.69
C PHE A 281 12.66 8.43 12.58
N ILE A 282 11.41 8.85 12.37
CA ILE A 282 10.81 9.97 13.10
C ILE A 282 9.43 9.54 13.60
N ASP A 283 9.20 9.61 14.91
CA ASP A 283 7.88 9.36 15.48
C ASP A 283 6.92 10.49 15.11
N ARG A 284 5.75 10.13 14.57
CA ARG A 284 4.71 11.10 14.21
C ARG A 284 4.25 11.96 15.39
N THR A 285 4.36 11.45 16.62
CA THR A 285 4.02 12.17 17.86
C THR A 285 4.85 13.42 18.11
N LEU A 286 5.98 13.60 17.42
CA LEU A 286 6.78 14.82 17.47
C LEU A 286 6.11 16.01 16.77
N ASP A 287 5.18 15.74 15.86
CA ASP A 287 4.39 16.77 15.20
C ASP A 287 3.03 16.17 14.78
N LEU A 288 2.06 16.21 15.68
CA LEU A 288 0.68 15.77 15.36
C LEU A 288 -0.07 16.86 14.60
N THR A 289 0.25 18.13 14.86
CA THR A 289 -0.35 19.29 14.21
C THR A 289 -0.19 19.23 12.70
N GLY A 290 1.01 18.95 12.21
CA GLY A 290 1.28 18.82 10.79
C GLY A 290 0.49 17.70 10.10
N ALA A 291 0.07 16.67 10.83
CA ALA A 291 -0.72 15.58 10.27
C ALA A 291 -2.22 15.88 10.18
N VAL A 292 -2.73 16.84 10.96
CA VAL A 292 -4.17 17.15 11.05
C VAL A 292 -4.53 18.54 10.53
N GLY A 293 -3.53 19.40 10.31
CA GLY A 293 -3.73 20.74 9.77
C GLY A 293 -3.93 20.74 8.26
N HIS A 294 -4.59 21.78 7.79
CA HIS A 294 -4.62 22.17 6.40
C HIS A 294 -3.32 22.94 6.11
N HIS A 295 -2.58 22.52 5.09
CA HIS A 295 -1.36 23.22 4.67
C HIS A 295 -1.66 24.14 3.48
N GLY A 296 -2.63 23.76 2.66
CA GLY A 296 -3.13 24.56 1.54
C GLY A 296 -2.18 24.59 0.35
N ASP A 297 -1.23 23.67 0.31
CA ASP A 297 -0.06 23.76 -0.55
C ASP A 297 -0.32 23.23 -1.95
N ASN A 298 -1.05 22.11 -2.07
CA ASN A 298 -1.25 21.43 -3.35
C ASN A 298 -2.68 20.89 -3.51
N LEU A 299 -3.03 20.50 -4.74
CA LEU A 299 -4.37 19.99 -5.05
C LEU A 299 -4.54 18.53 -4.60
N GLY A 300 -3.46 17.75 -4.56
CA GLY A 300 -3.48 16.37 -4.06
C GLY A 300 -3.93 16.26 -2.60
N GLU A 301 -3.44 17.13 -1.72
CA GLU A 301 -3.88 17.26 -0.32
C GLU A 301 -5.39 17.45 -0.24
N LYS A 302 -5.91 18.43 -0.97
CA LYS A 302 -7.34 18.76 -1.00
C LYS A 302 -8.19 17.59 -1.51
N ILE A 303 -7.71 16.86 -2.51
CA ILE A 303 -8.37 15.66 -3.04
C ILE A 303 -8.43 14.58 -1.95
N LEU A 304 -7.30 14.24 -1.35
CA LEU A 304 -7.17 13.18 -0.34
C LEU A 304 -7.94 13.51 0.95
N SER A 305 -8.06 14.78 1.33
CA SER A 305 -8.78 15.21 2.53
C SER A 305 -10.29 15.23 2.38
N VAL A 306 -10.80 15.40 1.15
CA VAL A 306 -12.22 15.67 0.89
C VAL A 306 -12.95 14.48 0.30
N LEU A 307 -12.32 13.74 -0.62
CA LEU A 307 -12.98 12.61 -1.28
C LEU A 307 -13.02 11.38 -0.36
N PRO A 308 -14.07 10.54 -0.46
CA PRO A 308 -14.19 9.34 0.36
C PRO A 308 -13.10 8.32 -0.01
N ARG A 309 -12.67 7.50 0.96
CA ARG A 309 -11.61 6.51 0.74
C ARG A 309 -12.06 5.41 -0.21
N LEU A 310 -11.15 4.97 -1.09
CA LEU A 310 -11.37 3.79 -1.92
C LEU A 310 -11.50 2.54 -1.03
N PRO A 311 -12.57 1.72 -1.17
CA PRO A 311 -12.77 0.55 -0.33
C PRO A 311 -11.56 -0.39 -0.36
N GLY A 312 -11.21 -0.93 0.80
CA GLY A 312 -10.01 -1.77 0.96
C GLY A 312 -8.67 -1.02 0.95
N HIS A 313 -8.63 0.26 0.57
CA HIS A 313 -7.39 1.03 0.48
C HIS A 313 -7.27 2.04 1.63
N LYS A 314 -6.02 2.37 2.00
CA LYS A 314 -5.71 3.36 3.05
C LYS A 314 -5.25 4.69 2.47
N ASN A 315 -4.65 4.70 1.28
CA ASN A 315 -3.97 5.86 0.69
C ASN A 315 -4.52 6.25 -0.69
N ASP A 316 -5.75 5.85 -1.02
CA ASP A 316 -6.45 6.27 -2.24
C ASP A 316 -7.91 6.62 -1.94
N VAL A 317 -8.55 7.34 -2.86
CA VAL A 317 -9.93 7.84 -2.76
C VAL A 317 -10.79 7.35 -3.92
N MET A 318 -12.09 7.27 -3.68
CA MET A 318 -13.07 7.00 -4.72
C MET A 318 -13.28 8.25 -5.55
N VAL A 319 -13.24 8.08 -6.86
CA VAL A 319 -13.66 9.10 -7.81
C VAL A 319 -15.01 8.69 -8.39
N ASN A 320 -16.03 9.54 -8.24
CA ASN A 320 -17.33 9.25 -8.85
C ASN A 320 -17.22 9.34 -10.40
N MET A 321 -17.58 8.26 -11.09
CA MET A 321 -17.44 8.15 -12.55
C MET A 321 -18.74 8.44 -13.32
N ALA A 322 -19.82 8.83 -12.64
CA ALA A 322 -21.15 8.99 -13.24
C ALA A 322 -21.18 9.98 -14.41
N GLU A 323 -20.38 11.05 -14.36
CA GLU A 323 -20.26 12.06 -15.42
C GLU A 323 -19.81 11.48 -16.78
N LEU A 324 -19.12 10.33 -16.79
CA LEU A 324 -18.70 9.62 -17.99
C LEU A 324 -19.70 8.57 -18.48
N THR A 325 -20.86 8.46 -17.82
CA THR A 325 -21.89 7.48 -18.13
C THR A 325 -23.20 8.16 -18.52
N ALA A 326 -24.14 7.41 -19.10
CA ALA A 326 -25.50 7.89 -19.33
C ALA A 326 -26.34 7.99 -18.05
N LEU A 327 -25.84 7.50 -16.90
CA LEU A 327 -26.58 7.47 -15.65
C LEU A 327 -26.81 8.88 -15.11
N GLN A 328 -28.06 9.18 -14.77
CA GLN A 328 -28.47 10.41 -14.10
C GLN A 328 -28.71 10.06 -12.63
N THR A 329 -27.76 10.38 -11.76
CA THR A 329 -27.90 10.13 -10.32
C THR A 329 -27.45 11.34 -9.51
N LYS A 330 -28.13 11.59 -8.39
CA LYS A 330 -27.71 12.57 -7.38
C LYS A 330 -26.93 11.92 -6.23
N ASP A 331 -26.80 10.59 -6.26
CA ASP A 331 -26.07 9.84 -5.25
C ASP A 331 -24.56 9.95 -5.53
N GLU A 332 -23.85 10.70 -4.68
CA GLU A 332 -22.40 10.86 -4.75
C GLU A 332 -21.66 9.54 -4.51
N SER A 333 -22.29 8.58 -3.82
CA SER A 333 -21.72 7.27 -3.50
C SER A 333 -22.06 6.17 -4.51
N CYS A 334 -22.90 6.49 -5.52
CA CYS A 334 -23.57 5.57 -6.44
C CYS A 334 -22.92 4.19 -6.60
N SER A 335 -23.43 3.20 -5.87
CA SER A 335 -22.90 1.83 -5.84
C SER A 335 -23.07 1.05 -7.16
N ILE A 336 -23.83 1.59 -8.11
CA ILE A 336 -24.09 0.97 -9.42
C ILE A 336 -22.85 1.11 -10.33
N ILE A 337 -22.07 2.18 -10.18
CA ILE A 337 -20.89 2.46 -11.00
C ILE A 337 -19.65 2.19 -10.15
N ALA A 338 -18.74 1.37 -10.68
CA ALA A 338 -17.46 1.15 -10.04
C ALA A 338 -16.71 2.50 -9.90
N PRO A 339 -16.20 2.83 -8.70
CA PRO A 339 -15.48 4.08 -8.49
C PRO A 339 -14.17 4.10 -9.28
N GLY A 340 -13.77 5.28 -9.73
CA GLY A 340 -12.40 5.56 -10.15
C GLY A 340 -11.47 5.77 -8.96
N CYS A 341 -10.21 6.06 -9.24
CA CYS A 341 -9.10 6.11 -8.28
C CYS A 341 -7.98 7.05 -8.74
N LEU A 342 -7.05 7.39 -7.84
CA LEU A 342 -5.90 8.24 -8.16
C LEU A 342 -4.71 7.45 -8.71
N ALA A 343 -4.54 6.19 -8.31
CA ALA A 343 -3.42 5.39 -8.78
C ALA A 343 -3.55 5.06 -10.27
N GLN A 344 -2.57 5.48 -11.08
CA GLN A 344 -2.54 5.24 -12.52
C GLN A 344 -1.18 4.63 -12.94
N PRO A 345 -0.81 3.44 -12.43
CA PRO A 345 0.53 2.88 -12.59
C PRO A 345 0.91 2.53 -14.04
N ASN A 346 -0.08 2.36 -14.92
CA ASN A 346 0.11 1.97 -16.32
C ASN A 346 -0.05 3.13 -17.31
N ASP A 347 -0.38 4.34 -16.83
CA ASP A 347 -0.58 5.53 -17.67
C ASP A 347 0.48 6.60 -17.32
N PRO A 348 1.54 6.73 -18.11
CA PRO A 348 2.59 7.72 -17.87
C PRO A 348 2.09 9.16 -17.85
N ALA A 349 1.07 9.50 -18.64
CA ALA A 349 0.54 10.85 -18.72
C ALA A 349 -0.30 11.19 -17.49
N ALA A 350 -1.12 10.25 -17.02
CA ALA A 350 -1.86 10.41 -15.77
C ALA A 350 -0.92 10.41 -14.55
N LYS A 351 0.11 9.57 -14.53
CA LYS A 351 1.13 9.60 -13.49
C LYS A 351 1.85 10.96 -13.42
N ALA A 352 2.23 11.52 -14.57
CA ALA A 352 2.82 12.85 -14.62
C ALA A 352 1.85 13.93 -14.10
N LEU A 353 0.56 13.84 -14.45
CA LEU A 353 -0.45 14.75 -13.90
C LEU A 353 -0.57 14.60 -12.38
N TRP A 354 -0.63 13.38 -11.85
CA TRP A 354 -0.67 13.13 -10.41
C TRP A 354 0.53 13.73 -9.67
N GLU A 355 1.75 13.61 -10.22
CA GLU A 355 2.93 14.29 -9.69
C GLU A 355 2.76 15.82 -9.70
N SER A 356 2.18 16.39 -10.76
CA SER A 356 1.85 17.82 -10.78
C SER A 356 0.82 18.20 -9.71
N LEU A 357 -0.18 17.36 -9.45
CA LEU A 357 -1.20 17.62 -8.42
C LEU A 357 -0.61 17.64 -7.00
N LEU A 358 0.44 16.84 -6.75
CA LEU A 358 1.14 16.78 -5.46
C LEU A 358 2.14 17.94 -5.26
N ASN A 359 2.73 18.45 -6.34
CA ASN A 359 3.87 19.38 -6.25
C ASN A 359 3.56 20.82 -6.66
N LEU A 360 2.54 21.06 -7.49
CA LEU A 360 2.17 22.40 -7.94
C LEU A 360 1.20 23.09 -6.98
N LYS A 361 1.27 24.43 -6.97
CA LYS A 361 0.27 25.23 -6.27
C LYS A 361 -1.10 25.00 -6.89
N HIS A 362 -2.13 25.14 -6.07
CA HIS A 362 -3.53 24.90 -6.45
C HIS A 362 -3.93 25.44 -7.84
N LYS A 363 -3.69 26.73 -8.12
CA LYS A 363 -4.08 27.35 -9.41
C LYS A 363 -3.35 26.73 -10.60
N GLU A 364 -2.06 26.43 -10.44
CA GLU A 364 -1.22 25.84 -11.47
C GLU A 364 -1.61 24.38 -11.72
N ALA A 365 -1.88 23.62 -10.66
CA ALA A 365 -2.37 22.25 -10.75
C ALA A 365 -3.70 22.16 -11.53
N VAL A 366 -4.66 23.06 -11.25
CA VAL A 366 -5.94 23.11 -11.99
C VAL A 366 -5.72 23.49 -13.47
N MET A 367 -4.77 24.39 -13.76
CA MET A 367 -4.38 24.71 -15.14
C MET A 367 -3.75 23.51 -15.85
N GLU A 368 -2.98 22.70 -15.13
CA GLU A 368 -2.34 21.51 -15.67
C GLU A 368 -3.35 20.41 -16.02
N VAL A 369 -4.37 20.20 -15.17
CA VAL A 369 -5.51 19.32 -15.49
C VAL A 369 -6.18 19.77 -16.79
N ARG A 370 -6.46 21.08 -16.91
CA ARG A 370 -7.04 21.64 -18.13
C ARG A 370 -6.14 21.40 -19.35
N ARG A 371 -4.83 21.63 -19.23
CA ARG A 371 -3.86 21.43 -20.32
C ARG A 371 -3.90 19.98 -20.81
N HIS A 372 -3.85 19.01 -19.90
CA HIS A 372 -3.91 17.60 -20.25
C HIS A 372 -5.23 17.21 -20.93
N LEU A 373 -6.38 17.69 -20.43
CA LEU A 373 -7.69 17.45 -21.06
C LEU A 373 -7.73 18.02 -22.48
N VAL A 374 -7.20 19.22 -22.69
CA VAL A 374 -7.15 19.85 -24.02
C VAL A 374 -6.29 19.06 -24.98
N GLU A 375 -5.10 18.62 -24.54
CA GLU A 375 -4.22 17.79 -25.35
C GLU A 375 -4.84 16.44 -25.70
N ALA A 376 -5.46 15.76 -24.74
CA ALA A 376 -6.15 14.49 -24.96
C ALA A 376 -7.31 14.65 -25.94
N ALA A 377 -8.17 15.66 -25.74
CA ALA A 377 -9.30 15.92 -26.62
C ALA A 377 -8.85 16.25 -28.05
N SER A 378 -7.76 17.03 -28.19
CA SER A 378 -7.19 17.37 -29.49
C SER A 378 -6.63 16.14 -30.21
N ARG A 379 -5.94 15.24 -29.50
CA ARG A 379 -5.42 13.97 -30.05
C ARG A 379 -6.52 13.05 -30.54
N GLU A 380 -7.67 13.06 -29.88
CA GLU A 380 -8.84 12.26 -30.23
C GLU A 380 -9.79 12.97 -31.23
N ASN A 381 -9.41 14.16 -31.74
CA ASN A 381 -10.21 14.99 -32.64
C ASN A 381 -11.60 15.35 -32.09
N LEU A 382 -11.72 15.53 -30.77
CA LEU A 382 -12.97 15.91 -30.11
C LEU A 382 -13.22 17.42 -30.26
N PRO A 383 -14.49 17.88 -30.31
CA PRO A 383 -14.85 19.27 -30.58
C PRO A 383 -14.64 20.17 -29.36
N ILE A 384 -13.38 20.40 -28.99
CA ILE A 384 -13.03 21.21 -27.83
C ILE A 384 -13.05 22.71 -28.17
N LYS A 385 -13.78 23.48 -27.36
CA LYS A 385 -13.82 24.95 -27.46
C LYS A 385 -12.93 25.55 -26.39
N MET A 386 -11.80 26.13 -26.80
CA MET A 386 -10.88 26.78 -25.87
C MET A 386 -11.45 28.14 -25.43
N SER A 387 -11.55 28.37 -24.12
CA SER A 387 -11.88 29.69 -23.57
C SER A 387 -10.71 30.27 -22.76
N MET A 388 -10.36 31.53 -23.00
CA MET A 388 -9.32 32.22 -22.24
C MET A 388 -9.88 32.63 -20.87
N GLY A 389 -9.11 32.43 -19.79
CA GLY A 389 -9.49 32.88 -18.45
C GLY A 389 -9.28 31.87 -17.33
N ARG A 390 -9.87 32.16 -16.16
CA ARG A 390 -9.82 31.30 -14.97
C ARG A 390 -10.49 29.95 -15.26
N VAL A 391 -9.82 28.87 -14.89
CA VAL A 391 -10.36 27.52 -15.02
C VAL A 391 -11.41 27.29 -13.93
N SER A 392 -12.63 26.91 -14.33
CA SER A 392 -13.72 26.56 -13.41
C SER A 392 -14.02 25.04 -13.45
N PRO A 393 -14.66 24.48 -12.42
CA PRO A 393 -15.08 23.08 -12.42
C PRO A 393 -16.03 22.75 -13.58
N GLU A 394 -16.93 23.67 -13.93
CA GLU A 394 -17.88 23.52 -15.04
C GLU A 394 -17.16 23.45 -16.38
N GLN A 395 -16.10 24.23 -16.55
CA GLN A 395 -15.25 24.14 -17.73
C GLN A 395 -14.59 22.76 -17.83
N LEU A 396 -13.99 22.27 -16.75
CA LEU A 396 -13.34 20.94 -16.75
C LEU A 396 -14.36 19.83 -17.07
N ILE A 397 -15.55 19.88 -16.47
CA ILE A 397 -16.65 18.94 -16.79
C ILE A 397 -16.99 18.98 -18.28
N SER A 398 -17.12 20.17 -18.87
CA SER A 398 -17.46 20.29 -20.30
C SER A 398 -16.44 19.62 -21.21
N TYR A 399 -15.16 19.57 -20.81
CA TYR A 399 -14.11 18.88 -21.55
C TYR A 399 -14.12 17.36 -21.29
N ILE A 400 -14.33 16.94 -20.03
CA ILE A 400 -14.46 15.52 -19.66
C ILE A 400 -15.63 14.87 -20.41
N GLN A 401 -16.77 15.56 -20.50
CA GLN A 401 -17.98 15.04 -21.15
C GLN A 401 -17.83 14.83 -22.67
N LEU A 402 -16.82 15.42 -23.32
CA LEU A 402 -16.52 15.14 -24.73
C LEU A 402 -16.14 13.67 -24.97
N PHE A 403 -15.64 12.98 -23.94
CA PHE A 403 -15.21 11.59 -24.03
C PHE A 403 -16.36 10.59 -23.86
N LYS A 404 -17.46 10.98 -23.20
CA LYS A 404 -18.56 10.10 -22.72
C LYS A 404 -19.11 9.11 -23.75
N ASN A 405 -19.18 9.47 -25.03
CA ASN A 405 -19.73 8.61 -26.09
C ASN A 405 -18.65 8.00 -27.00
N ASN A 406 -17.36 8.24 -26.71
CA ASN A 406 -16.23 7.70 -27.46
C ASN A 406 -15.48 6.70 -26.59
N PHE A 407 -15.91 5.45 -26.61
CA PHE A 407 -15.35 4.37 -25.78
C PHE A 407 -13.84 4.18 -25.97
N LYS A 408 -13.34 4.33 -27.20
CA LYS A 408 -11.92 4.24 -27.48
C LYS A 408 -11.14 5.38 -26.80
N ALA A 409 -11.63 6.61 -26.89
CA ALA A 409 -11.01 7.74 -26.22
C ALA A 409 -11.13 7.63 -24.68
N LEU A 410 -12.24 7.11 -24.16
CA LEU A 410 -12.40 6.83 -22.73
C LEU A 410 -11.36 5.83 -22.24
N GLU A 411 -11.18 4.72 -22.94
CA GLU A 411 -10.21 3.68 -22.58
C GLU A 411 -8.78 4.23 -22.63
N ASN A 412 -8.43 4.95 -23.70
CA ASN A 412 -7.09 5.51 -23.90
C ASN A 412 -6.70 6.56 -22.85
N HIS A 413 -7.66 7.32 -22.31
CA HIS A 413 -7.41 8.45 -21.40
C HIS A 413 -8.08 8.28 -20.04
N CYS A 414 -8.43 7.04 -19.66
CA CYS A 414 -9.20 6.75 -18.45
C CYS A 414 -8.52 7.30 -17.18
N GLY A 415 -7.20 7.15 -17.07
CA GLY A 415 -6.44 7.63 -15.91
C GLY A 415 -6.46 9.15 -15.78
N LEU A 416 -6.28 9.87 -16.90
CA LEU A 416 -6.43 11.32 -16.95
C LEU A 416 -7.84 11.75 -16.53
N LEU A 417 -8.88 11.12 -17.07
CA LEU A 417 -10.26 11.48 -16.79
C LEU A 417 -10.62 11.25 -15.32
N GLN A 418 -10.11 10.19 -14.69
CA GLN A 418 -10.26 9.95 -13.24
C GLN A 418 -9.63 11.08 -12.41
N LEU A 419 -8.39 11.50 -12.71
CA LEU A 419 -7.74 12.60 -11.98
C LEU A 419 -8.45 13.95 -12.22
N ALA A 420 -8.98 14.17 -13.42
CA ALA A 420 -9.74 15.37 -13.75
C ALA A 420 -11.10 15.40 -13.02
N LEU A 421 -11.79 14.25 -12.94
CA LEU A 421 -13.02 14.10 -12.17
C LEU A 421 -12.77 14.28 -10.67
N ALA A 422 -11.70 13.71 -10.12
CA ALA A 422 -11.30 13.94 -8.73
C ALA A 422 -11.14 15.44 -8.46
N THR A 423 -10.42 16.15 -9.33
CA THR A 423 -10.26 17.61 -9.25
C THR A 423 -11.61 18.33 -9.24
N VAL A 424 -12.49 18.01 -10.19
CA VAL A 424 -13.82 18.62 -10.29
C VAL A 424 -14.64 18.38 -9.03
N GLN A 425 -14.68 17.15 -8.54
CA GLN A 425 -15.44 16.75 -7.35
C GLN A 425 -14.94 17.51 -6.12
N THR A 426 -13.62 17.57 -5.92
CA THR A 426 -13.01 18.36 -4.84
C THR A 426 -13.37 19.83 -4.94
N LEU A 427 -13.26 20.46 -6.12
CA LEU A 427 -13.56 21.88 -6.28
C LEU A 427 -15.05 22.22 -6.05
N LYS A 428 -15.95 21.26 -6.30
CA LYS A 428 -17.40 21.41 -6.06
C LYS A 428 -17.83 21.03 -4.65
N HIS A 429 -16.97 20.38 -3.88
CA HIS A 429 -17.36 19.81 -2.59
C HIS A 429 -17.67 20.91 -1.55
N PRO A 430 -18.73 20.77 -0.73
CA PRO A 430 -19.09 21.79 0.26
C PRO A 430 -17.99 22.11 1.29
N GLN A 431 -17.18 21.12 1.66
CA GLN A 431 -16.05 21.35 2.58
C GLN A 431 -14.92 22.17 1.93
N TYR A 432 -14.77 22.11 0.60
CA TYR A 432 -13.76 22.89 -0.11
C TYR A 432 -13.99 24.40 0.06
N ALA A 433 -15.25 24.84 0.06
CA ALA A 433 -15.61 26.23 0.30
C ALA A 433 -15.22 26.73 1.72
N LYS A 434 -15.02 25.81 2.67
CA LYS A 434 -14.61 26.14 4.05
C LYS A 434 -13.10 26.02 4.26
N TRP A 435 -12.34 25.53 3.29
CA TRP A 435 -10.92 25.22 3.41
C TRP A 435 -10.10 26.43 3.88
N ASP A 436 -10.27 27.59 3.23
CA ASP A 436 -9.54 28.81 3.58
C ASP A 436 -9.90 29.32 4.99
N ASN A 437 -11.15 29.09 5.44
CA ASN A 437 -11.58 29.44 6.79
C ASN A 437 -10.93 28.52 7.83
N PHE A 438 -10.84 27.21 7.57
CA PHE A 438 -10.15 26.26 8.44
C PHE A 438 -8.66 26.59 8.54
N LEU A 439 -8.00 26.81 7.40
CA LEU A 439 -6.61 27.21 7.35
C LEU A 439 -6.35 28.52 8.11
N ALA A 440 -7.21 29.53 7.97
CA ALA A 440 -7.09 30.78 8.71
C ALA A 440 -7.25 30.57 10.23
N PHE A 441 -8.22 29.74 10.64
CA PHE A 441 -8.43 29.42 12.05
C PHE A 441 -7.27 28.65 12.67
N GLU A 442 -6.74 27.65 11.95
CA GLU A 442 -5.57 26.89 12.38
C GLU A 442 -4.33 27.77 12.51
N ARG A 443 -4.10 28.70 11.57
CA ARG A 443 -3.01 29.68 11.68
C ARG A 443 -3.15 30.55 12.92
N LEU A 444 -4.37 30.97 13.28
CA LEU A 444 -4.61 31.71 14.52
C LEU A 444 -4.28 30.86 15.74
N LEU A 445 -4.75 29.61 15.79
CA LEU A 445 -4.44 28.69 16.90
C LEU A 445 -2.93 28.46 17.07
N LEU A 446 -2.18 28.37 15.98
CA LEU A 446 -0.72 28.15 16.01
C LEU A 446 0.08 29.42 16.30
N GLN A 447 -0.52 30.60 16.13
CA GLN A 447 0.08 31.89 16.50
C GLN A 447 -0.08 32.21 17.99
N VAL A 448 -1.05 31.61 18.68
CA VAL A 448 -1.17 31.70 20.14
C VAL A 448 -0.08 30.81 20.75
N LYS A 449 1.12 31.39 20.92
CA LYS A 449 2.20 30.81 21.73
C LYS A 449 2.16 31.36 23.15
#